data_AF-A0A845QC26-F1
#
_entry.id   AF-A0A845QC26-F1
#
_cell.length_a   1.000
_cell.length_b   1.000
_cell.length_c   1.000
_cell.angle_alpha   90.00
_cell.angle_beta   90.00
_cell.angle_gamma   90.00
#
_symmetry.space_group_name_H-M   'P 1'
#
loop_
_entity.id
_entity.type
_entity.pdbx_description
1 polymer ?
#
loop_
_entity_poly.entity_id
_entity_poly.type
_entity_poly.pdbx_seq_one_letter_code
_entity_poly.pdbx_strand_id
1 'polypeptide(L)'
;MARYIFITGGVVSSLGKGLASAALGACLQARGYSVRLRKLDPYLNVDPGTMSPIQHGEVFVTDDGAETDLDLGHYERFTGVHASRYDNVTAGKIYQTILSKERRGDYLGGTVQVIPHVTDAIKAFVLHGNEDVDFVLCEIGGTVGDIEGLPFFEAIRQLGNELPHNDAVFIHLTLMPWIASAGEMKTKPTQHSVRELRAIGIQPDILLCRADRPIPVDQRRKLGLFCNVRPSSVIEARDVDTIYDVPAAYHAEGLDAEVLAHFGITDAPEPDLATWHDITNRVRKPDGEVTIAIVGKYTGLKDAYKSLTEALTHGGIANKVRVHLEWIDSEIFEKEDPAPYLEDVHAILVPGAFGERGAEGKIAAAKFAREREVPYFGICFGMQMAVVEAARNLAGMPAASSTEFGPCNEPVVGLMTEWMKEGELEKREEKGDLGGTMRLGAYQAKLKQGTRIADIYGTTDIAERHRHRYEVNMTYREPLEAAGMTFSGASPDGLLPETIEIPSHPWFIGVQYHPELKSKPFDPHPLFASFVGAALRQSRLV
;
A
#
# COMPACT_ATOMS: atom_id res chain seq x y z
N MET A 1 28.12 9.63 0.32
CA MET A 1 27.02 10.61 0.49
C MET A 1 25.95 10.20 -0.51
N ALA A 2 24.70 10.12 -0.07
CA ALA A 2 23.60 9.73 -0.94
C ALA A 2 23.36 10.77 -2.04
N ARG A 3 22.94 10.31 -3.22
CA ARG A 3 22.51 11.14 -4.34
C ARG A 3 21.00 11.27 -4.34
N TYR A 4 20.48 12.45 -4.69
CA TYR A 4 19.06 12.76 -4.57
C TYR A 4 18.37 12.84 -5.93
N ILE A 5 17.26 12.12 -6.06
CA ILE A 5 16.43 12.10 -7.25
C ILE A 5 15.07 12.69 -6.87
N PHE A 6 14.76 13.89 -7.34
CA PHE A 6 13.49 14.55 -7.07
C PHE A 6 12.51 14.31 -8.22
N ILE A 7 11.40 13.64 -7.93
CA ILE A 7 10.36 13.31 -8.92
C ILE A 7 9.17 14.23 -8.72
N THR A 8 8.86 15.03 -9.74
CA THR A 8 7.72 15.97 -9.75
C THR A 8 6.72 15.58 -10.84
N GLY A 9 5.46 16.02 -10.74
CA GLY A 9 4.43 15.77 -11.74
C GLY A 9 3.80 17.03 -12.26
N GLY A 10 3.31 16.97 -13.49
CA GLY A 10 2.67 18.09 -14.15
C GLY A 10 1.50 17.69 -15.02
N VAL A 11 0.78 18.69 -15.54
CA VAL A 11 -0.40 18.55 -16.41
C VAL A 11 -1.64 17.99 -15.67
N VAL A 12 -1.59 16.77 -15.15
CA VAL A 12 -2.67 16.14 -14.38
C VAL A 12 -2.11 15.23 -13.28
N SER A 13 -2.91 14.98 -12.25
CA SER A 13 -2.62 13.95 -11.24
C SER A 13 -2.80 12.54 -11.82
N SER A 14 -2.44 11.51 -11.05
CA SER A 14 -2.61 10.09 -11.41
C SER A 14 -1.86 9.61 -12.66
N LEU A 15 -0.79 10.30 -13.06
CA LEU A 15 0.11 9.87 -14.14
C LEU A 15 1.03 8.69 -13.78
N GLY A 16 0.96 8.18 -12.55
CA GLY A 16 1.81 7.08 -12.07
C GLY A 16 3.18 7.52 -11.58
N LYS A 17 3.26 8.64 -10.84
CA LYS A 17 4.51 9.12 -10.20
C LYS A 17 5.10 8.07 -9.25
N GLY A 18 4.32 7.56 -8.30
CA GLY A 18 4.79 6.54 -7.36
C GLY A 18 5.29 5.28 -8.05
N LEU A 19 4.57 4.79 -9.06
CA LEU A 19 5.01 3.64 -9.86
C LEU A 19 6.30 3.93 -10.64
N ALA A 20 6.47 5.13 -11.19
CA ALA A 20 7.68 5.52 -11.89
C ALA A 20 8.89 5.60 -10.96
N SER A 21 8.72 6.19 -9.76
CA SER A 21 9.73 6.22 -8.71
C SER A 21 10.13 4.80 -8.29
N ALA A 22 9.14 3.94 -8.04
CA ALA A 22 9.34 2.55 -7.65
C ALA A 22 10.09 1.73 -8.72
N ALA A 23 9.71 1.89 -10.00
CA ALA A 23 10.36 1.22 -11.11
C ALA A 23 11.82 1.69 -11.32
N LEU A 24 12.09 2.99 -11.19
CA LEU A 24 13.46 3.50 -11.22
C LEU A 24 14.29 2.94 -10.05
N GLY A 25 13.72 2.89 -8.85
CA GLY A 25 14.36 2.27 -7.69
C GLY A 25 14.72 0.81 -7.94
N ALA A 26 13.80 0.03 -8.53
CA ALA A 26 14.05 -1.35 -8.90
C ALA A 26 15.16 -1.51 -9.96
N CYS A 27 15.21 -0.64 -10.97
CA CYS A 27 16.30 -0.65 -11.96
C CYS A 27 17.66 -0.32 -11.34
N LEU A 28 17.72 0.65 -10.41
CA LEU A 28 18.96 0.99 -9.71
C LEU A 28 19.43 -0.18 -8.81
N GLN A 29 18.51 -0.87 -8.12
CA GLN A 29 18.85 -2.07 -7.35
C GLN A 29 19.30 -3.23 -8.23
N ALA A 30 18.70 -3.40 -9.41
CA ALA A 30 19.13 -4.40 -10.39
C ALA A 30 20.56 -4.16 -10.90
N ARG A 31 21.09 -2.93 -10.76
CA ARG A 31 22.50 -2.56 -11.01
C ARG A 31 23.39 -2.67 -9.76
N GLY A 32 22.85 -3.12 -8.64
CA GLY A 32 23.60 -3.31 -7.39
C GLY A 32 23.66 -2.09 -6.47
N TYR A 33 22.86 -1.04 -6.71
CA TYR A 33 22.81 0.12 -5.84
C TYR A 33 21.76 -0.01 -4.74
N SER A 34 22.07 0.57 -3.58
CA SER A 34 21.11 0.73 -2.49
C SER A 34 20.22 1.95 -2.71
N VAL A 35 18.92 1.81 -2.47
CA VAL A 35 17.92 2.86 -2.70
C VAL A 35 17.05 3.09 -1.48
N ARG A 36 16.58 4.32 -1.32
CA ARG A 36 15.48 4.68 -0.43
C ARG A 36 14.48 5.55 -1.16
N LEU A 37 13.19 5.31 -0.95
CA LEU A 37 12.12 6.08 -1.56
C LEU A 37 11.36 6.84 -0.48
N ARG A 38 10.98 8.08 -0.77
CA ARG A 38 10.22 8.95 0.12
C ARG A 38 9.07 9.61 -0.62
N LYS A 39 7.93 9.72 0.06
CA LYS A 39 6.75 10.45 -0.42
C LYS A 39 6.54 11.72 0.40
N LEU A 40 6.40 12.84 -0.29
CA LEU A 40 6.10 14.14 0.30
C LEU A 40 4.70 14.56 -0.15
N ASP A 41 3.73 14.48 0.75
CA ASP A 41 2.33 14.72 0.48
C ASP A 41 1.91 16.16 0.84
N PRO A 42 1.33 16.92 -0.09
CA PRO A 42 0.98 18.32 0.16
C PRO A 42 -0.32 18.52 0.95
N TYR A 43 -1.06 17.45 1.26
CA TYR A 43 -2.32 17.56 2.01
C TYR A 43 -2.11 17.86 3.51
N LEU A 44 -3.15 18.41 4.15
CA LEU A 44 -3.11 18.90 5.52
C LEU A 44 -3.45 17.87 6.61
N ASN A 45 -3.97 16.69 6.23
CA ASN A 45 -4.11 15.59 7.17
C ASN A 45 -2.72 15.21 7.72
N VAL A 46 -2.58 15.05 9.03
CA VAL A 46 -1.30 14.70 9.67
C VAL A 46 -0.83 13.31 9.24
N ASP A 47 -1.79 12.41 9.05
CA ASP A 47 -1.69 11.07 8.49
C ASP A 47 -2.98 10.79 7.69
N PRO A 48 -2.98 9.79 6.79
CA PRO A 48 -4.18 9.44 6.03
C PRO A 48 -5.19 8.61 6.84
N GLY A 49 -4.94 8.30 8.12
CA GLY A 49 -5.82 7.46 8.94
C GLY A 49 -7.22 8.06 9.15
N THR A 50 -7.34 9.39 9.05
CA THR A 50 -8.61 10.13 9.11
C THR A 50 -9.30 10.32 7.76
N MET A 51 -8.65 9.91 6.66
CA MET A 51 -9.19 10.07 5.32
C MET A 51 -10.14 8.92 4.97
N SER A 52 -11.16 9.22 4.16
CA SER A 52 -12.01 8.18 3.62
C SER A 52 -11.23 7.34 2.59
N PRO A 53 -11.18 6.00 2.72
CA PRO A 53 -10.54 5.16 1.71
C PRO A 53 -11.16 5.29 0.31
N ILE A 54 -12.40 5.77 0.22
CA ILE A 54 -13.11 6.01 -1.05
C ILE A 54 -12.60 7.27 -1.78
N GLN A 55 -11.91 8.16 -1.07
CA GLN A 55 -11.42 9.42 -1.66
C GLN A 55 -9.92 9.38 -1.94
N HIS A 56 -9.17 8.68 -1.10
CA HIS A 56 -7.70 8.71 -1.13
C HIS A 56 -7.06 7.35 -1.41
N GLY A 57 -7.85 6.29 -1.59
CA GLY A 57 -7.35 4.93 -1.66
C GLY A 57 -7.00 4.38 -0.28
N GLU A 58 -6.30 3.25 -0.26
CA GLU A 58 -5.93 2.58 0.99
C GLU A 58 -4.96 3.39 1.86
N VAL A 59 -5.00 3.11 3.16
CA VAL A 59 -3.97 3.55 4.10
C VAL A 59 -2.93 2.42 4.20
N PHE A 60 -1.70 2.71 3.82
CA PHE A 60 -0.60 1.76 3.95
C PHE A 60 0.01 1.86 5.35
N VAL A 61 0.26 0.72 6.00
CA VAL A 61 0.91 0.66 7.32
C VAL A 61 2.31 0.09 7.18
N THR A 62 3.27 0.76 7.82
CA THR A 62 4.68 0.33 7.89
C THR A 62 4.94 -0.54 9.13
N ASP A 63 6.09 -1.21 9.19
CA ASP A 63 6.42 -2.05 10.34
C ASP A 63 6.53 -1.26 11.66
N ASP A 64 6.94 0.01 11.59
CA ASP A 64 7.03 0.89 12.77
C ASP A 64 5.69 1.55 13.16
N GLY A 65 4.59 1.17 12.49
CA GLY A 65 3.24 1.60 12.82
C GLY A 65 2.85 2.97 12.27
N ALA A 66 3.59 3.53 11.32
CA ALA A 66 3.10 4.70 10.59
C ALA A 66 1.97 4.33 9.63
N GLU A 67 0.87 5.06 9.71
CA GLU A 67 -0.16 5.14 8.68
C GLU A 67 0.29 6.14 7.61
N THR A 68 0.30 5.70 6.36
CA THR A 68 0.97 6.40 5.25
C THR A 68 0.17 6.27 3.96
N ASP A 69 0.53 7.09 2.98
CA ASP A 69 -0.02 7.06 1.64
C ASP A 69 0.24 5.73 0.92
N LEU A 70 -0.67 5.33 0.02
CA LEU A 70 -0.60 4.06 -0.70
C LEU A 70 0.66 3.89 -1.55
N ASP A 71 1.32 4.98 -1.96
CA ASP A 71 2.54 4.91 -2.78
C ASP A 71 3.69 4.23 -2.05
N LEU A 72 3.74 4.26 -0.71
CA LEU A 72 4.74 3.50 0.04
C LEU A 72 4.61 1.99 -0.20
N GLY A 73 3.39 1.50 -0.42
CA GLY A 73 3.16 0.11 -0.82
C GLY A 73 3.77 -0.18 -2.20
N HIS A 74 3.73 0.75 -3.15
CA HIS A 74 4.41 0.59 -4.44
C HIS A 74 5.93 0.52 -4.25
N TYR A 75 6.49 1.35 -3.37
CA TYR A 75 7.92 1.35 -3.10
C TYR A 75 8.37 0.00 -2.52
N GLU A 76 7.69 -0.51 -1.48
CA GLU A 76 8.04 -1.81 -0.88
C GLU A 76 7.87 -2.96 -1.87
N ARG A 77 6.79 -2.97 -2.67
CA ARG A 77 6.51 -4.04 -3.65
C ARG A 77 7.58 -4.13 -4.74
N PHE A 78 8.13 -3.00 -5.18
CA PHE A 78 9.10 -2.99 -6.26
C PHE A 78 10.55 -3.12 -5.78
N THR A 79 10.84 -2.63 -4.57
CA THR A 79 12.23 -2.59 -4.10
C THR A 79 12.55 -3.63 -3.04
N GLY A 80 11.52 -4.20 -2.39
CA GLY A 80 11.67 -5.09 -1.25
C GLY A 80 12.17 -4.40 0.02
N VAL A 81 12.48 -3.09 -0.05
CA VAL A 81 12.94 -2.28 1.08
C VAL A 81 11.74 -1.90 1.93
N HIS A 82 11.82 -2.17 3.23
CA HIS A 82 10.78 -1.81 4.17
C HIS A 82 10.78 -0.30 4.42
N ALA A 83 9.63 0.33 4.26
CA ALA A 83 9.43 1.74 4.51
C ALA A 83 9.20 1.99 6.02
N SER A 84 9.47 3.22 6.43
CA SER A 84 9.35 3.68 7.81
C SER A 84 8.54 4.98 7.90
N ARG A 85 8.24 5.41 9.13
CA ARG A 85 7.67 6.75 9.42
C ARG A 85 8.51 7.92 8.92
N TYR A 86 9.77 7.67 8.55
CA TYR A 86 10.69 8.66 8.00
C TYR A 86 10.71 8.68 6.47
N ASP A 87 9.84 7.89 5.82
CA ASP A 87 9.72 7.81 4.37
C ASP A 87 8.41 8.41 3.84
N ASN A 88 7.52 8.87 4.73
CA ASN A 88 6.37 9.68 4.38
C ASN A 88 6.30 10.95 5.25
N VAL A 89 6.00 12.09 4.62
CA VAL A 89 5.69 13.33 5.33
C VAL A 89 4.53 14.04 4.65
N THR A 90 3.68 14.67 5.47
CA THR A 90 2.55 15.47 4.99
C THR A 90 2.75 16.93 5.35
N ALA A 91 2.12 17.86 4.61
CA ALA A 91 2.08 19.26 5.00
C ALA A 91 1.48 19.41 6.40
N GLY A 92 0.39 18.69 6.70
CA GLY A 92 -0.23 18.66 8.02
C GLY A 92 0.76 18.43 9.17
N LYS A 93 1.57 17.38 9.06
CA LYS A 93 2.58 17.00 10.05
C LYS A 93 3.69 18.06 10.19
N ILE A 94 4.14 18.64 9.08
CA ILE A 94 5.15 19.71 9.08
C ILE A 94 4.61 20.96 9.79
N TYR A 95 3.44 21.45 9.38
CA TYR A 95 2.83 22.64 9.96
C TYR A 95 2.49 22.43 11.44
N GLN A 96 1.94 21.26 11.82
CA GLN A 96 1.70 20.92 13.22
C GLN A 96 2.99 20.99 14.04
N THR A 97 4.07 20.37 13.56
CA THR A 97 5.37 20.36 14.25
C THR A 97 5.91 21.77 14.45
N ILE A 98 5.85 22.61 13.43
CA ILE A 98 6.35 24.00 13.47
C ILE A 98 5.52 24.85 14.44
N LEU A 99 4.19 24.77 14.36
CA LEU A 99 3.30 25.50 15.25
C LEU A 99 3.46 25.06 16.71
N SER A 100 3.67 23.76 16.96
CA SER A 100 3.96 23.25 18.31
C SER A 100 5.29 23.79 18.87
N LYS A 101 6.35 23.83 18.06
CA LYS A 101 7.64 24.45 18.45
C LYS A 101 7.49 25.94 18.73
N GLU A 102 6.72 26.64 17.92
CA GLU A 102 6.44 28.06 18.08
C GLU A 102 5.71 28.36 19.40
N ARG A 103 4.64 27.61 19.70
CA ARG A 103 3.90 27.76 20.97
C ARG A 103 4.73 27.40 22.21
N ARG A 104 5.72 26.51 22.07
CA ARG A 104 6.67 26.18 23.15
C ARG A 104 7.74 27.26 23.37
N GLY A 105 7.88 28.20 22.43
CA GLY A 105 8.87 29.28 22.50
C GLY A 105 10.23 28.92 21.90
N ASP A 106 10.35 27.83 21.14
CA ASP A 106 11.61 27.36 20.56
C ASP A 106 12.25 28.38 19.59
N TYR A 107 11.44 29.27 19.00
CA TYR A 107 11.90 30.33 18.10
C TYR A 107 12.21 31.66 18.82
N LEU A 108 12.26 31.67 20.17
CA LEU A 108 12.70 32.81 20.99
C LEU A 108 11.98 34.15 20.70
N GLY A 109 10.68 34.07 20.36
CA GLY A 109 9.86 35.24 20.01
C GLY A 109 10.07 35.77 18.58
N GLY A 110 10.87 35.09 17.76
CA GLY A 110 11.05 35.40 16.34
C GLY A 110 9.81 35.06 15.49
N THR A 111 9.67 35.74 14.35
CA THR A 111 8.58 35.49 13.41
C THR A 111 8.81 34.17 12.67
N VAL A 112 7.85 33.24 12.80
CA VAL A 112 7.84 31.98 12.03
C VAL A 112 7.21 32.22 10.65
N GLN A 113 7.85 31.69 9.61
CA GLN A 113 7.55 31.94 8.20
C GLN A 113 7.70 30.66 7.38
N VAL A 114 7.07 30.60 6.20
CA VAL A 114 7.21 29.46 5.27
C VAL A 114 8.69 29.26 4.88
N ILE A 115 9.38 30.33 4.52
CA ILE A 115 10.83 30.34 4.31
C ILE A 115 11.44 31.14 5.47
N PRO A 116 12.40 30.58 6.24
CA PRO A 116 13.01 29.26 6.03
C PRO A 116 12.33 28.12 6.80
N HIS A 117 11.44 28.39 7.76
CA HIS A 117 11.05 27.37 8.77
C HIS A 117 10.31 26.15 8.22
N VAL A 118 9.37 26.33 7.27
CA VAL A 118 8.67 25.20 6.63
C VAL A 118 9.59 24.48 5.65
N THR A 119 10.33 25.25 4.83
CA THR A 119 11.27 24.66 3.86
C THR A 119 12.39 23.89 4.56
N ASP A 120 12.94 24.39 5.66
CA ASP A 120 13.97 23.72 6.45
C ASP A 120 13.46 22.44 7.11
N ALA A 121 12.21 22.42 7.57
CA ALA A 121 11.60 21.19 8.09
C ALA A 121 11.46 20.12 6.99
N ILE A 122 11.09 20.52 5.77
CA ILE A 122 11.03 19.62 4.61
C ILE A 122 12.44 19.13 4.23
N LYS A 123 13.42 20.03 4.15
CA LYS A 123 14.82 19.69 3.85
C LYS A 123 15.40 18.73 4.89
N ALA A 124 15.16 18.99 6.17
CA ALA A 124 15.60 18.12 7.26
C ALA A 124 15.00 16.72 7.13
N PHE A 125 13.71 16.60 6.78
CA PHE A 125 13.07 15.32 6.49
C PHE A 125 13.75 14.61 5.31
N VAL A 126 13.96 15.29 4.18
CA VAL A 126 14.59 14.70 2.98
C VAL A 126 16.01 14.21 3.27
N LEU A 127 16.80 14.93 4.07
CA LEU A 127 18.20 14.59 4.34
C LEU A 127 18.39 13.55 5.44
N HIS A 128 17.38 13.29 6.28
CA HIS A 128 17.52 12.45 7.47
C HIS A 128 17.89 10.99 7.15
N GLY A 129 18.91 10.45 7.81
CA GLY A 129 19.19 9.01 7.93
C GLY A 129 19.73 8.31 6.68
N ASN A 130 20.31 9.03 5.73
CA ASN A 130 20.70 8.51 4.40
C ASN A 130 22.18 8.10 4.30
N GLU A 131 22.83 7.78 5.42
CA GLU A 131 24.26 7.47 5.46
C GLU A 131 24.62 6.17 4.72
N ASP A 132 23.70 5.21 4.69
CA ASP A 132 23.90 3.84 4.17
C ASP A 132 23.21 3.58 2.82
N VAL A 133 22.82 4.62 2.08
CA VAL A 133 22.14 4.49 0.79
C VAL A 133 22.83 5.26 -0.33
N ASP A 134 22.87 4.69 -1.54
CA ASP A 134 23.47 5.32 -2.72
C ASP A 134 22.54 6.37 -3.32
N PHE A 135 21.23 6.07 -3.39
CA PHE A 135 20.21 6.94 -3.98
C PHE A 135 19.00 7.12 -3.08
N VAL A 136 18.54 8.38 -2.95
CA VAL A 136 17.29 8.75 -2.29
C VAL A 136 16.36 9.34 -3.34
N LEU A 137 15.25 8.64 -3.60
CA LEU A 137 14.20 9.08 -4.52
C LEU A 137 13.11 9.77 -3.71
N CYS A 138 12.88 11.04 -3.96
CA CYS A 138 11.84 11.83 -3.30
C CYS A 138 10.74 12.17 -4.31
N GLU A 139 9.59 11.51 -4.17
CA GLU A 139 8.40 11.87 -4.90
C GLU A 139 7.67 13.04 -4.23
N ILE A 140 7.44 14.09 -5.00
CA ILE A 140 6.65 15.24 -4.58
C ILE A 140 5.21 15.05 -5.05
N GLY A 141 4.30 14.89 -4.10
CA GLY A 141 2.87 14.81 -4.32
C GLY A 141 2.28 16.10 -4.93
N GLY A 142 1.03 16.01 -5.39
CA GLY A 142 0.37 17.10 -6.11
C GLY A 142 0.85 17.28 -7.55
N THR A 143 0.48 18.41 -8.15
CA THR A 143 0.83 18.80 -9.51
C THR A 143 1.54 20.16 -9.50
N VAL A 144 2.61 20.29 -10.28
CA VAL A 144 3.28 21.58 -10.47
C VAL A 144 2.29 22.60 -11.00
N GLY A 145 2.19 23.75 -10.31
CA GLY A 145 1.20 24.79 -10.55
C GLY A 145 0.18 24.93 -9.42
N ASP A 146 0.00 23.87 -8.62
CA ASP A 146 -0.92 23.92 -7.47
C ASP A 146 -0.27 24.62 -6.26
N ILE A 147 -1.11 25.34 -5.49
CA ILE A 147 -0.68 26.12 -4.32
C ILE A 147 -0.11 25.21 -3.22
N GLU A 148 -0.72 24.04 -3.02
CA GLU A 148 -0.38 23.11 -1.94
C GLU A 148 1.06 22.60 -1.99
N GLY A 149 1.64 22.48 -3.20
CA GLY A 149 2.99 21.96 -3.41
C GLY A 149 4.11 23.00 -3.29
N LEU A 150 3.79 24.30 -3.24
CA LEU A 150 4.80 25.38 -3.31
C LEU A 150 5.91 25.27 -2.26
N PRO A 151 5.64 24.99 -0.96
CA PRO A 151 6.70 24.82 0.03
C PRO A 151 7.62 23.64 -0.27
N PHE A 152 7.09 22.55 -0.84
CA PHE A 152 7.87 21.36 -1.20
C PHE A 152 8.77 21.63 -2.40
N PHE A 153 8.24 22.28 -3.43
CA PHE A 153 9.05 22.67 -4.59
C PHE A 153 10.17 23.63 -4.19
N GLU A 154 9.88 24.62 -3.35
CA GLU A 154 10.92 25.53 -2.86
C GLU A 154 11.98 24.79 -2.03
N ALA A 155 11.59 23.82 -1.19
CA ALA A 155 12.55 23.04 -0.41
C ALA A 155 13.50 22.21 -1.30
N ILE A 156 12.99 21.51 -2.32
CA ILE A 156 13.85 20.73 -3.22
C ILE A 156 14.71 21.63 -4.12
N ARG A 157 14.21 22.82 -4.47
CA ARG A 157 14.99 23.84 -5.19
C ARG A 157 16.18 24.33 -4.36
N GLN A 158 15.96 24.58 -3.07
CA GLN A 158 17.05 24.91 -2.13
C GLN A 158 18.03 23.74 -1.98
N LEU A 159 17.55 22.50 -1.84
CA LEU A 159 18.43 21.33 -1.78
C LEU A 159 19.28 21.17 -3.03
N GLY A 160 18.71 21.40 -4.23
CA GLY A 160 19.48 21.39 -5.47
C GLY A 160 20.62 22.41 -5.50
N ASN A 161 20.51 23.51 -4.73
CA ASN A 161 21.58 24.51 -4.58
C ASN A 161 22.57 24.18 -3.45
N GLU A 162 22.10 23.54 -2.38
CA GLU A 162 22.86 23.27 -1.16
C GLU A 162 23.69 21.97 -1.24
N LEU A 163 23.18 20.98 -1.97
CA LEU A 163 23.88 19.72 -2.22
C LEU A 163 25.09 19.93 -3.14
N PRO A 164 26.10 19.04 -3.09
CA PRO A 164 27.22 19.10 -4.00
C PRO A 164 26.77 19.12 -5.47
N HIS A 165 27.56 19.77 -6.32
CA HIS A 165 27.25 19.86 -7.74
C HIS A 165 27.05 18.46 -8.34
N ASN A 166 25.97 18.28 -9.10
CA ASN A 166 25.48 17.01 -9.65
C ASN A 166 24.94 15.98 -8.65
N ASP A 167 24.89 16.21 -7.33
CA ASP A 167 24.31 15.24 -6.37
C ASP A 167 22.78 15.34 -6.23
N ALA A 168 22.14 16.15 -7.06
CA ALA A 168 20.69 16.23 -7.22
C ALA A 168 20.29 16.16 -8.70
N VAL A 169 19.25 15.38 -9.02
CA VAL A 169 18.62 15.31 -10.34
C VAL A 169 17.12 15.52 -10.22
N PHE A 170 16.53 16.29 -11.14
CA PHE A 170 15.11 16.57 -11.21
C PHE A 170 14.47 15.82 -12.38
N ILE A 171 13.59 14.87 -12.05
CA ILE A 171 12.75 14.15 -13.02
C ILE A 171 11.35 14.78 -13.01
N HIS A 172 10.85 15.20 -14.16
CA HIS A 172 9.51 15.76 -14.31
C HIS A 172 8.61 14.84 -15.15
N LEU A 173 7.63 14.24 -14.48
CA LEU A 173 6.61 13.41 -15.10
C LEU A 173 5.53 14.29 -15.74
N THR A 174 5.18 14.00 -17.00
CA THR A 174 4.26 14.82 -17.80
C THR A 174 3.39 13.93 -18.68
N LEU A 175 2.35 14.51 -19.30
CA LEU A 175 1.44 13.82 -20.20
C LEU A 175 1.54 14.34 -21.63
N MET A 176 1.67 13.42 -22.58
CA MET A 176 1.52 13.69 -24.02
C MET A 176 0.17 13.14 -24.51
N PRO A 177 -0.90 13.98 -24.54
CA PRO A 177 -2.20 13.50 -24.96
C PRO A 177 -2.30 13.31 -26.48
N TRP A 178 -3.03 12.27 -26.87
CA TRP A 178 -3.48 12.05 -28.25
C TRP A 178 -4.79 12.79 -28.52
N ILE A 179 -4.84 13.57 -29.61
CA ILE A 179 -6.07 14.24 -30.04
C ILE A 179 -6.64 13.51 -31.25
N ALA A 180 -7.67 12.68 -31.03
CA ALA A 180 -8.25 11.81 -32.05
C ALA A 180 -8.76 12.57 -33.28
N SER A 181 -9.39 13.73 -33.09
CA SER A 181 -9.89 14.56 -34.20
C SER A 181 -8.79 15.14 -35.10
N ALA A 182 -7.58 15.30 -34.56
CA ALA A 182 -6.43 15.84 -35.29
C ALA A 182 -5.45 14.74 -35.74
N GLY A 183 -5.59 13.52 -35.21
CA GLY A 183 -4.68 12.41 -35.51
C GLY A 183 -3.23 12.65 -35.08
N GLU A 184 -2.99 13.45 -34.03
CA GLU A 184 -1.62 13.73 -33.56
C GLU A 184 -1.50 13.82 -32.03
N MET A 185 -0.30 13.51 -31.54
CA MET A 185 0.09 13.78 -30.15
C MET A 185 0.50 15.23 -29.95
N LYS A 186 0.13 15.80 -28.81
CA LYS A 186 0.40 17.21 -28.51
C LYS A 186 1.50 17.33 -27.45
N THR A 187 2.57 18.03 -27.83
CA THR A 187 3.70 18.36 -26.94
C THR A 187 3.46 19.59 -26.06
N LYS A 188 2.43 20.40 -26.36
CA LYS A 188 2.17 21.67 -25.67
C LYS A 188 1.94 21.52 -24.16
N PRO A 189 1.15 20.55 -23.66
CA PRO A 189 0.95 20.39 -22.21
C PRO A 189 2.27 20.23 -21.45
N THR A 190 3.17 19.38 -21.96
CA THR A 190 4.52 19.24 -21.42
C THR A 190 5.32 20.54 -21.44
N GLN A 191 5.30 21.28 -22.55
CA GLN A 191 6.01 22.55 -22.67
C GLN A 191 5.55 23.58 -21.63
N HIS A 192 4.24 23.68 -21.40
CA HIS A 192 3.67 24.56 -20.39
C HIS A 192 4.02 24.08 -18.98
N SER A 193 3.91 22.79 -18.72
CA SER A 193 4.27 22.19 -17.43
C SER A 193 5.73 22.49 -17.03
N VAL A 194 6.66 22.32 -17.96
CA VAL A 194 8.08 22.65 -17.74
C VAL A 194 8.30 24.16 -17.58
N ARG A 195 7.51 25.01 -18.24
CA ARG A 195 7.55 26.46 -18.02
C ARG A 195 7.13 26.80 -16.59
N GLU A 196 6.06 26.21 -16.06
CA GLU A 196 5.61 26.44 -14.68
C GLU A 196 6.66 25.96 -13.67
N LEU A 197 7.27 24.79 -13.88
CA LEU A 197 8.35 24.28 -13.03
C LEU A 197 9.58 25.22 -13.03
N ARG A 198 9.96 25.75 -14.19
CA ARG A 198 11.06 26.72 -14.30
C ARG A 198 10.72 28.08 -13.69
N ALA A 199 9.45 28.48 -13.73
CA ALA A 199 9.02 29.75 -13.14
C ALA A 199 9.24 29.79 -11.62
N ILE A 200 9.22 28.62 -10.96
CA ILE A 200 9.56 28.45 -9.54
C ILE A 200 11.04 28.09 -9.32
N GLY A 201 11.89 28.20 -10.35
CA GLY A 201 13.34 28.06 -10.23
C GLY A 201 13.89 26.63 -10.33
N ILE A 202 13.09 25.65 -10.76
CA ILE A 202 13.54 24.27 -10.97
C ILE A 202 13.65 24.00 -12.47
N GLN A 203 14.85 23.66 -12.94
CA GLN A 203 15.08 23.13 -14.28
C GLN A 203 15.01 21.60 -14.20
N PRO A 204 14.08 20.93 -14.91
CA PRO A 204 14.13 19.48 -15.00
C PRO A 204 15.36 19.04 -15.78
N ASP A 205 16.01 17.97 -15.32
CA ASP A 205 17.11 17.30 -16.01
C ASP A 205 16.57 16.23 -16.95
N ILE A 206 15.51 15.52 -16.52
CA ILE A 206 14.88 14.42 -17.25
C ILE A 206 13.37 14.68 -17.35
N LEU A 207 12.81 14.48 -18.54
CA LEU A 207 11.37 14.43 -18.77
C LEU A 207 10.93 12.99 -18.94
N LEU A 208 9.96 12.57 -18.14
CA LEU A 208 9.35 11.26 -18.26
C LEU A 208 7.92 11.44 -18.81
N CYS A 209 7.76 11.18 -20.10
CA CYS A 209 6.58 11.55 -20.88
C CYS A 209 5.59 10.40 -20.98
N ARG A 210 4.50 10.45 -20.20
CA ARG A 210 3.40 9.48 -20.26
C ARG A 210 2.66 9.58 -21.59
N ALA A 211 2.43 8.43 -22.22
CA ALA A 211 1.71 8.31 -23.47
C ALA A 211 1.04 6.95 -23.62
N ASP A 212 -0.10 6.90 -24.33
CA ASP A 212 -0.84 5.68 -24.64
C ASP A 212 -0.27 4.94 -25.89
N ARG A 213 0.74 5.51 -26.55
CA ARG A 213 1.29 5.05 -27.83
C ARG A 213 2.74 5.54 -28.02
N PRO A 214 3.49 4.97 -28.99
CA PRO A 214 4.86 5.41 -29.31
C PRO A 214 4.96 6.91 -29.59
N ILE A 215 5.95 7.59 -29.01
CA ILE A 215 6.22 9.01 -29.23
C ILE A 215 7.13 9.16 -30.44
N PRO A 216 6.68 9.85 -31.52
CA PRO A 216 7.53 10.09 -32.68
C PRO A 216 8.83 10.78 -32.28
N VAL A 217 9.95 10.33 -32.84
CA VAL A 217 11.30 10.85 -32.55
C VAL A 217 11.37 12.37 -32.70
N ASP A 218 10.72 12.93 -33.71
CA ASP A 218 10.70 14.39 -33.93
C ASP A 218 9.93 15.14 -32.84
N GLN A 219 8.91 14.53 -32.21
CA GLN A 219 8.23 15.13 -31.05
C GLN A 219 9.13 15.08 -29.81
N ARG A 220 9.89 13.99 -29.59
CA ARG A 220 10.89 13.91 -28.51
C ARG A 220 11.99 14.97 -28.69
N ARG A 221 12.55 15.10 -29.90
CA ARG A 221 13.53 16.16 -30.24
C ARG A 221 12.96 17.55 -30.00
N LYS A 222 11.72 17.78 -30.42
CA LYS A 222 11.01 19.04 -30.20
C LYS A 222 10.88 19.34 -28.70
N LEU A 223 10.49 18.36 -27.88
CA LEU A 223 10.44 18.55 -26.42
C LEU A 223 11.80 18.91 -25.85
N GLY A 224 12.88 18.24 -26.28
CA GLY A 224 14.25 18.60 -25.87
C GLY A 224 14.57 20.08 -26.11
N LEU A 225 14.27 20.58 -27.32
CA LEU A 225 14.48 21.98 -27.68
C LEU A 225 13.61 22.96 -26.86
N PHE A 226 12.30 22.71 -26.74
CA PHE A 226 11.38 23.64 -26.04
C PHE A 226 11.55 23.63 -24.51
N CYS A 227 11.96 22.49 -23.96
CA CYS A 227 12.11 22.30 -22.51
C CYS A 227 13.55 22.49 -22.02
N ASN A 228 14.49 22.73 -22.94
CA ASN A 228 15.92 22.90 -22.65
C ASN A 228 16.52 21.66 -21.93
N VAL A 229 16.24 20.48 -22.46
CA VAL A 229 16.80 19.19 -22.00
C VAL A 229 17.42 18.45 -23.18
N ARG A 230 18.36 17.54 -22.93
CA ARG A 230 18.94 16.73 -24.01
C ARG A 230 17.85 15.84 -24.61
N PRO A 231 17.90 15.54 -25.93
CA PRO A 231 16.96 14.59 -26.52
C PRO A 231 16.97 13.20 -25.87
N SER A 232 18.11 12.75 -25.34
CA SER A 232 18.22 11.49 -24.59
C SER A 232 17.46 11.55 -23.26
N SER A 233 17.40 12.71 -22.62
CA SER A 233 16.66 12.94 -21.36
C SER A 233 15.16 13.13 -21.54
N VAL A 234 14.62 12.98 -22.75
CA VAL A 234 13.18 12.91 -23.00
C VAL A 234 12.80 11.43 -23.10
N ILE A 235 12.43 10.84 -21.98
CA ILE A 235 12.15 9.41 -21.82
C ILE A 235 10.68 9.14 -22.11
N GLU A 236 10.42 8.15 -22.97
CA GLU A 236 9.07 7.69 -23.26
C GLU A 236 8.56 6.78 -22.14
N ALA A 237 7.41 7.11 -21.56
CA ALA A 237 6.80 6.37 -20.47
C ALA A 237 5.46 5.82 -20.92
N ARG A 238 5.48 4.73 -21.68
CA ARG A 238 4.23 4.19 -22.26
C ARG A 238 3.34 3.50 -21.25
N ASP A 239 2.05 3.48 -21.58
CA ASP A 239 1.09 2.57 -20.97
C ASP A 239 1.52 1.12 -21.26
N VAL A 240 1.53 0.31 -20.22
CA VAL A 240 1.83 -1.13 -20.25
C VAL A 240 0.61 -1.91 -19.74
N ASP A 241 0.50 -3.17 -20.15
CA ASP A 241 -0.60 -4.07 -19.76
C ASP A 241 -0.50 -4.54 -18.29
N THR A 242 0.71 -4.54 -17.72
CA THR A 242 0.95 -4.87 -16.33
C THR A 242 2.01 -3.95 -15.71
N ILE A 243 1.78 -3.53 -14.47
CA ILE A 243 2.71 -2.64 -13.75
C ILE A 243 4.09 -3.26 -13.55
N TYR A 244 4.20 -4.60 -13.57
CA TYR A 244 5.46 -5.32 -13.37
C TYR A 244 6.39 -5.25 -14.59
N ASP A 245 5.88 -4.81 -15.75
CA ASP A 245 6.69 -4.60 -16.96
C ASP A 245 7.34 -3.20 -16.97
N VAL A 246 6.90 -2.28 -16.10
CA VAL A 246 7.40 -0.88 -16.07
C VAL A 246 8.92 -0.79 -15.87
N PRO A 247 9.57 -1.55 -14.97
CA PRO A 247 11.03 -1.49 -14.82
C PRO A 247 11.75 -1.79 -16.14
N ALA A 248 11.37 -2.87 -16.81
CA ALA A 248 11.94 -3.26 -18.10
C ALA A 248 11.62 -2.24 -19.22
N ALA A 249 10.38 -1.75 -19.27
CA ALA A 249 9.97 -0.77 -20.27
C ALA A 249 10.71 0.57 -20.13
N TYR A 250 10.88 1.08 -18.90
CA TYR A 250 11.58 2.35 -18.66
C TYR A 250 13.09 2.21 -18.81
N HIS A 251 13.65 1.06 -18.45
CA HIS A 251 15.05 0.75 -18.72
C HIS A 251 15.33 0.71 -20.23
N ALA A 252 14.45 0.07 -21.02
CA ALA A 252 14.59 0.03 -22.48
C ALA A 252 14.58 1.42 -23.14
N GLU A 253 13.89 2.39 -22.53
CA GLU A 253 13.89 3.79 -22.95
C GLU A 253 15.04 4.64 -22.38
N GLY A 254 15.88 4.05 -21.52
CA GLY A 254 17.12 4.64 -21.01
C GLY A 254 16.97 5.50 -19.75
N LEU A 255 15.88 5.35 -18.97
CA LEU A 255 15.62 6.18 -17.79
C LEU A 255 16.75 6.12 -16.75
N ASP A 256 17.08 4.91 -16.32
CA ASP A 256 18.09 4.63 -15.31
C ASP A 256 19.50 5.01 -15.80
N ALA A 257 19.80 4.75 -17.08
CA ALA A 257 21.06 5.15 -17.69
C ALA A 257 21.24 6.68 -17.71
N GLU A 258 20.20 7.44 -18.05
CA GLU A 258 20.25 8.91 -18.06
C GLU A 258 20.40 9.49 -16.64
N VAL A 259 19.76 8.87 -15.64
CA VAL A 259 19.95 9.22 -14.22
C VAL A 259 21.41 9.00 -13.80
N LEU A 260 21.99 7.85 -14.09
CA LEU A 260 23.40 7.55 -13.76
C LEU A 260 24.37 8.50 -14.48
N ALA A 261 24.11 8.81 -15.75
CA ALA A 261 24.90 9.74 -16.53
C ALA A 261 24.90 11.16 -15.94
N HIS A 262 23.76 11.62 -15.41
CA HIS A 262 23.67 12.91 -14.70
C HIS A 262 24.63 12.97 -13.51
N PHE A 263 24.70 11.88 -12.74
CA PHE A 263 25.61 11.74 -11.61
C PHE A 263 27.08 11.47 -12.00
N GLY A 264 27.38 11.42 -13.30
CA GLY A 264 28.73 11.13 -13.81
C GLY A 264 29.15 9.66 -13.64
N ILE A 265 28.21 8.76 -13.37
CA ILE A 265 28.46 7.33 -13.21
C ILE A 265 28.42 6.70 -14.60
N THR A 266 29.58 6.25 -15.09
CA THR A 266 29.74 5.75 -16.47
C THR A 266 30.15 4.28 -16.56
N ASP A 267 30.48 3.68 -15.42
CA ASP A 267 30.95 2.31 -15.25
C ASP A 267 29.95 1.43 -14.48
N ALA A 268 28.70 1.87 -14.38
CA ALA A 268 27.64 1.08 -13.76
C ALA A 268 27.39 -0.22 -14.55
N PRO A 269 27.19 -1.36 -13.87
CA PRO A 269 26.84 -2.60 -14.54
C PRO A 269 25.44 -2.49 -15.17
N GLU A 270 25.17 -3.28 -16.21
CA GLU A 270 23.81 -3.44 -16.74
C GLU A 270 22.87 -4.06 -15.69
N PRO A 271 21.56 -3.71 -15.71
CA PRO A 271 20.64 -4.17 -14.69
C PRO A 271 20.27 -5.63 -14.93
N ASP A 272 20.33 -6.45 -13.88
CA ASP A 272 19.76 -7.80 -13.92
C ASP A 272 18.23 -7.75 -13.69
N LEU A 273 17.47 -7.74 -14.79
CA LEU A 273 16.02 -7.72 -14.78
C LEU A 273 15.38 -9.11 -14.91
N ALA A 274 16.14 -10.20 -14.72
CA ALA A 274 15.64 -11.57 -14.90
C ALA A 274 14.39 -11.87 -14.06
N THR A 275 14.39 -11.43 -12.79
CA THR A 275 13.24 -11.58 -11.88
C THR A 275 11.99 -10.86 -12.41
N TRP A 276 12.14 -9.63 -12.91
CA TRP A 276 11.03 -8.85 -13.47
C TRP A 276 10.48 -9.47 -14.75
N HIS A 277 11.37 -10.00 -15.60
CA HIS A 277 10.95 -10.74 -16.78
C HIS A 277 10.19 -12.03 -16.43
N ASP A 278 10.61 -12.77 -15.40
CA ASP A 278 9.89 -13.96 -14.93
C ASP A 278 8.49 -13.60 -14.39
N ILE A 279 8.39 -12.59 -13.52
CA ILE A 279 7.11 -12.10 -12.99
C ILE A 279 6.16 -11.74 -14.14
N THR A 280 6.63 -10.89 -15.06
CA THR A 280 5.82 -10.44 -16.19
C THR A 280 5.40 -11.60 -17.10
N ASN A 281 6.28 -12.58 -17.31
CA ASN A 281 5.93 -13.78 -18.06
C ASN A 281 4.82 -14.59 -17.39
N ARG A 282 4.87 -14.78 -16.06
CA ARG A 282 3.83 -15.51 -15.31
C ARG A 282 2.47 -14.79 -15.36
N VAL A 283 2.47 -13.46 -15.35
CA VAL A 283 1.24 -12.65 -15.46
C VAL A 283 0.66 -12.70 -16.87
N ARG A 284 1.51 -12.60 -17.90
CA ARG A 284 1.08 -12.62 -19.32
C ARG A 284 0.69 -14.00 -19.81
N LYS A 285 1.31 -15.07 -19.29
CA LYS A 285 1.12 -16.46 -19.72
C LYS A 285 0.83 -17.38 -18.52
N PRO A 286 -0.35 -17.26 -17.89
CA PRO A 286 -0.77 -18.15 -16.83
C PRO A 286 -1.17 -19.54 -17.38
N ASP A 287 -1.01 -20.58 -16.56
CA ASP A 287 -1.37 -21.98 -16.87
C ASP A 287 -2.87 -22.28 -16.64
N GLY A 288 -3.61 -21.31 -16.09
CA GLY A 288 -5.04 -21.41 -15.82
C GLY A 288 -5.58 -20.15 -15.17
N GLU A 289 -6.84 -20.20 -14.75
CA GLU A 289 -7.50 -19.07 -14.10
C GLU A 289 -8.38 -19.53 -12.93
N VAL A 290 -8.58 -18.62 -11.98
CA VAL A 290 -9.46 -18.78 -10.82
C VAL A 290 -10.24 -17.51 -10.60
N THR A 291 -11.40 -17.63 -9.98
CA THR A 291 -12.33 -16.54 -9.67
C THR A 291 -12.47 -16.45 -8.16
N ILE A 292 -12.16 -15.29 -7.59
CA ILE A 292 -12.20 -15.05 -6.15
C ILE A 292 -13.17 -13.92 -5.88
N ALA A 293 -14.16 -14.17 -5.02
CA ALA A 293 -15.08 -13.15 -4.53
C ALA A 293 -14.41 -12.30 -3.46
N ILE A 294 -14.49 -10.97 -3.61
CA ILE A 294 -14.10 -10.00 -2.58
C ILE A 294 -15.35 -9.38 -1.99
N VAL A 295 -15.71 -9.79 -0.77
CA VAL A 295 -16.94 -9.35 -0.09
C VAL A 295 -16.65 -8.11 0.75
N GLY A 296 -16.47 -6.99 0.06
CA GLY A 296 -15.99 -5.71 0.60
C GLY A 296 -17.10 -4.72 0.92
N LYS A 297 -16.74 -3.60 1.56
CA LYS A 297 -17.62 -2.44 1.81
C LYS A 297 -17.46 -1.33 0.77
N TYR A 298 -16.30 -1.32 0.09
CA TYR A 298 -15.89 -0.24 -0.82
C TYR A 298 -15.61 -0.80 -2.22
N THR A 299 -16.60 -1.41 -2.86
CA THR A 299 -16.44 -2.03 -4.20
C THR A 299 -16.30 -1.03 -5.35
N GLY A 300 -16.73 0.22 -5.15
CA GLY A 300 -16.71 1.26 -6.18
C GLY A 300 -15.33 1.89 -6.46
N LEU A 301 -14.36 1.77 -5.53
CA LEU A 301 -13.00 2.28 -5.73
C LEU A 301 -11.97 1.19 -5.44
N LYS A 302 -11.37 0.65 -6.50
CA LYS A 302 -10.37 -0.43 -6.41
C LYS A 302 -9.12 -0.02 -5.60
N ASP A 303 -8.78 1.25 -5.59
CA ASP A 303 -7.61 1.78 -4.85
C ASP A 303 -7.77 1.68 -3.33
N ALA A 304 -9.00 1.55 -2.82
CA ALA A 304 -9.26 1.30 -1.39
C ALA A 304 -8.75 -0.08 -0.92
N TYR A 305 -8.45 -0.98 -1.86
CA TYR A 305 -8.00 -2.34 -1.64
C TYR A 305 -6.80 -2.67 -2.55
N LYS A 306 -5.90 -1.70 -2.76
CA LYS A 306 -4.79 -1.83 -3.70
C LYS A 306 -3.82 -2.95 -3.30
N SER A 307 -3.29 -2.94 -2.09
CA SER A 307 -2.39 -3.97 -1.55
C SER A 307 -3.06 -5.35 -1.54
N LEU A 308 -4.37 -5.42 -1.23
CA LEU A 308 -5.13 -6.67 -1.30
C LEU A 308 -5.18 -7.24 -2.72
N THR A 309 -5.49 -6.39 -3.70
CA THR A 309 -5.54 -6.75 -5.13
C THR A 309 -4.17 -7.20 -5.63
N GLU A 310 -3.10 -6.50 -5.25
CA GLU A 310 -1.73 -6.87 -5.57
C GLU A 310 -1.36 -8.21 -4.91
N ALA A 311 -1.68 -8.41 -3.64
CA ALA A 311 -1.37 -9.65 -2.92
C ALA A 311 -2.06 -10.89 -3.53
N LEU A 312 -3.30 -10.75 -4.00
CA LEU A 312 -3.99 -11.80 -4.76
C LEU A 312 -3.32 -12.06 -6.12
N THR A 313 -2.88 -11.00 -6.80
CA THR A 313 -2.09 -11.12 -8.03
C THR A 313 -0.77 -11.85 -7.78
N HIS A 314 -0.08 -11.55 -6.67
CA HIS A 314 1.13 -12.26 -6.24
C HIS A 314 0.85 -13.73 -5.94
N GLY A 315 -0.29 -14.05 -5.31
CA GLY A 315 -0.75 -15.43 -5.14
C GLY A 315 -0.97 -16.14 -6.49
N GLY A 316 -1.51 -15.42 -7.48
CA GLY A 316 -1.60 -15.89 -8.87
C GLY A 316 -0.23 -16.15 -9.49
N ILE A 317 0.74 -15.24 -9.32
CA ILE A 317 2.14 -15.39 -9.77
C ILE A 317 2.81 -16.62 -9.14
N ALA A 318 2.58 -16.87 -7.85
CA ALA A 318 3.11 -18.03 -7.14
C ALA A 318 2.57 -19.35 -7.70
N ASN A 319 1.28 -19.36 -8.08
CA ASN A 319 0.58 -20.55 -8.58
C ASN A 319 0.51 -20.64 -10.11
N LYS A 320 1.10 -19.67 -10.84
CA LYS A 320 1.01 -19.51 -12.31
C LYS A 320 -0.43 -19.49 -12.83
N VAL A 321 -1.34 -18.81 -12.13
CA VAL A 321 -2.74 -18.66 -12.56
C VAL A 321 -3.16 -17.20 -12.58
N ARG A 322 -4.11 -16.89 -13.45
CA ARG A 322 -4.79 -15.60 -13.45
C ARG A 322 -5.86 -15.59 -12.37
N VAL A 323 -5.86 -14.54 -11.54
CA VAL A 323 -6.90 -14.34 -10.54
C VAL A 323 -7.89 -13.30 -11.06
N HIS A 324 -9.12 -13.74 -11.30
CA HIS A 324 -10.26 -12.86 -11.58
C HIS A 324 -10.94 -12.48 -10.27
N LEU A 325 -11.21 -11.19 -10.09
CA LEU A 325 -11.79 -10.65 -8.86
C LEU A 325 -13.23 -10.24 -9.10
N GLU A 326 -14.14 -10.91 -8.39
CA GLU A 326 -15.56 -10.55 -8.36
C GLU A 326 -15.81 -9.68 -7.12
N TRP A 327 -16.10 -8.40 -7.35
CA TRP A 327 -16.30 -7.43 -6.29
C TRP A 327 -17.76 -7.41 -5.87
N ILE A 328 -18.03 -7.81 -4.63
CA ILE A 328 -19.39 -7.92 -4.10
C ILE A 328 -19.53 -7.00 -2.89
N ASP A 329 -20.54 -6.13 -2.92
CA ASP A 329 -20.87 -5.29 -1.76
C ASP A 329 -21.52 -6.17 -0.69
N SER A 330 -20.91 -6.21 0.49
CA SER A 330 -21.44 -6.97 1.62
C SER A 330 -22.87 -6.58 2.00
N GLU A 331 -23.31 -5.34 1.77
CA GLU A 331 -24.69 -4.92 2.11
C GLU A 331 -25.77 -5.66 1.31
N ILE A 332 -25.42 -6.24 0.15
CA ILE A 332 -26.34 -7.05 -0.65
C ILE A 332 -26.79 -8.28 0.17
N PHE A 333 -25.85 -8.92 0.87
CA PHE A 333 -26.10 -10.13 1.67
C PHE A 333 -26.85 -9.88 2.99
N GLU A 334 -27.14 -8.62 3.32
CA GLU A 334 -28.04 -8.29 4.43
C GLU A 334 -29.53 -8.41 4.03
N LYS A 335 -29.81 -8.47 2.72
CA LYS A 335 -31.16 -8.48 2.15
C LYS A 335 -31.41 -9.67 1.23
N GLU A 336 -30.37 -10.16 0.58
CA GLU A 336 -30.44 -11.20 -0.45
C GLU A 336 -29.63 -12.43 -0.04
N ASP A 337 -30.00 -13.60 -0.59
CA ASP A 337 -29.25 -14.84 -0.38
C ASP A 337 -27.86 -14.73 -1.04
N PRO A 338 -26.76 -15.08 -0.36
CA PRO A 338 -25.43 -15.10 -0.98
C PRO A 338 -25.27 -16.10 -2.12
N ALA A 339 -26.08 -17.17 -2.19
CA ALA A 339 -25.88 -18.27 -3.13
C ALA A 339 -25.77 -17.85 -4.62
N PRO A 340 -26.66 -17.02 -5.18
CA PRO A 340 -26.58 -16.60 -6.59
C PRO A 340 -25.31 -15.81 -6.94
N TYR A 341 -24.61 -15.28 -5.94
CA TYR A 341 -23.40 -14.47 -6.13
C TYR A 341 -22.12 -15.27 -5.88
N LEU A 342 -22.20 -16.35 -5.09
CA LEU A 342 -21.04 -17.09 -4.57
C LEU A 342 -20.97 -18.55 -5.03
N GLU A 343 -21.99 -19.09 -5.71
CA GLU A 343 -21.96 -20.48 -6.18
C GLU A 343 -20.88 -20.75 -7.23
N ASP A 344 -20.60 -19.79 -8.12
CA ASP A 344 -19.65 -19.94 -9.22
C ASP A 344 -18.22 -19.47 -8.89
N VAL A 345 -17.95 -19.07 -7.64
CA VAL A 345 -16.61 -18.59 -7.24
C VAL A 345 -15.79 -19.70 -6.61
N HIS A 346 -14.48 -19.64 -6.83
CA HIS A 346 -13.55 -20.68 -6.39
C HIS A 346 -12.99 -20.43 -4.99
N ALA A 347 -13.12 -19.21 -4.48
CA ALA A 347 -12.77 -18.82 -3.13
C ALA A 347 -13.43 -17.49 -2.74
N ILE A 348 -13.54 -17.25 -1.43
CA ILE A 348 -14.15 -16.05 -0.85
C ILE A 348 -13.14 -15.38 0.07
N LEU A 349 -12.91 -14.09 -0.15
CA LEU A 349 -12.11 -13.25 0.73
C LEU A 349 -12.97 -12.14 1.32
N VAL A 350 -12.91 -12.01 2.64
CA VAL A 350 -13.55 -10.91 3.39
C VAL A 350 -12.46 -9.98 3.91
N PRO A 351 -12.31 -8.77 3.34
CA PRO A 351 -11.25 -7.85 3.72
C PRO A 351 -11.59 -7.07 4.99
N GLY A 352 -10.60 -6.34 5.50
CA GLY A 352 -10.79 -5.39 6.59
C GLY A 352 -11.80 -4.29 6.25
N ALA A 353 -12.52 -3.83 7.26
CA ALA A 353 -13.45 -2.70 7.21
C ALA A 353 -13.56 -2.07 8.60
N PHE A 354 -14.30 -0.96 8.69
CA PHE A 354 -14.62 -0.30 9.96
C PHE A 354 -16.12 -0.01 10.03
N GLY A 355 -16.68 -0.12 11.24
CA GLY A 355 -18.07 0.19 11.58
C GLY A 355 -19.08 -0.87 11.14
N GLU A 356 -20.32 -0.70 11.61
CA GLU A 356 -21.43 -1.66 11.51
C GLU A 356 -21.89 -1.99 10.08
N ARG A 357 -21.94 -0.99 9.19
CA ARG A 357 -22.45 -1.17 7.82
C ARG A 357 -21.70 -2.28 7.07
N GLY A 358 -22.42 -3.30 6.60
CA GLY A 358 -21.90 -4.44 5.85
C GLY A 358 -21.43 -5.62 6.72
N ALA A 359 -21.59 -5.56 8.05
CA ALA A 359 -21.13 -6.60 8.96
C ALA A 359 -21.92 -7.92 8.80
N GLU A 360 -23.25 -7.85 8.80
CA GLU A 360 -24.11 -9.04 8.69
C GLU A 360 -23.91 -9.77 7.35
N GLY A 361 -23.70 -9.03 6.26
CA GLY A 361 -23.38 -9.64 4.98
C GLY A 361 -22.02 -10.36 4.95
N LYS A 362 -21.02 -9.87 5.71
CA LYS A 362 -19.72 -10.55 5.86
C LYS A 362 -19.84 -11.84 6.69
N ILE A 363 -20.68 -11.82 7.72
CA ILE A 363 -21.04 -13.01 8.50
C ILE A 363 -21.73 -14.04 7.58
N ALA A 364 -22.67 -13.59 6.73
CA ALA A 364 -23.34 -14.46 5.76
C ALA A 364 -22.37 -15.08 4.74
N ALA A 365 -21.39 -14.32 4.24
CA ALA A 365 -20.35 -14.85 3.35
C ALA A 365 -19.44 -15.88 4.05
N ALA A 366 -19.06 -15.65 5.31
CA ALA A 366 -18.29 -16.63 6.08
C ALA A 366 -19.09 -17.92 6.30
N LYS A 367 -20.39 -17.81 6.61
CA LYS A 367 -21.30 -18.95 6.74
C LYS A 367 -21.40 -19.74 5.44
N PHE A 368 -21.64 -19.05 4.32
CA PHE A 368 -21.71 -19.69 3.01
C PHE A 368 -20.44 -20.49 2.70
N ALA A 369 -19.28 -19.86 2.90
CA ALA A 369 -18.00 -20.51 2.67
C ALA A 369 -17.84 -21.78 3.53
N ARG A 370 -18.13 -21.67 4.83
CA ARG A 370 -18.05 -22.79 5.79
C ARG A 370 -18.98 -23.95 5.42
N GLU A 371 -20.23 -23.66 5.04
CA GLU A 371 -21.25 -24.68 4.76
C GLU A 371 -21.10 -25.33 3.39
N ARG A 372 -20.51 -24.62 2.42
CA ARG A 372 -20.28 -25.11 1.05
C ARG A 372 -18.85 -25.57 0.78
N GLU A 373 -18.01 -25.57 1.81
CA GLU A 373 -16.60 -25.94 1.75
C GLU A 373 -15.77 -25.10 0.75
N VAL A 374 -16.20 -23.86 0.48
CA VAL A 374 -15.51 -22.93 -0.42
C VAL A 374 -14.36 -22.26 0.35
N PRO A 375 -13.12 -22.25 -0.17
CA PRO A 375 -11.97 -21.63 0.50
C PRO A 375 -12.27 -20.21 1.01
N TYR A 376 -12.03 -19.96 2.30
CA TYR A 376 -12.36 -18.69 2.98
C TYR A 376 -11.14 -18.02 3.58
N PHE A 377 -10.90 -16.75 3.23
CA PHE A 377 -9.88 -15.89 3.85
C PHE A 377 -10.50 -14.65 4.49
N GLY A 378 -10.48 -14.57 5.82
CA GLY A 378 -10.90 -13.38 6.57
C GLY A 378 -9.70 -12.55 7.03
N ILE A 379 -9.66 -11.26 6.70
CA ILE A 379 -8.57 -10.35 7.10
C ILE A 379 -9.12 -9.27 8.03
N CYS A 380 -8.50 -9.10 9.20
CA CYS A 380 -8.87 -8.15 10.24
C CYS A 380 -10.36 -8.28 10.59
N PHE A 381 -11.19 -7.34 10.16
CA PHE A 381 -12.65 -7.41 10.30
C PHE A 381 -13.26 -8.70 9.73
N GLY A 382 -12.69 -9.25 8.65
CA GLY A 382 -13.12 -10.54 8.11
C GLY A 382 -12.94 -11.70 9.11
N MET A 383 -11.81 -11.75 9.82
CA MET A 383 -11.61 -12.74 10.89
C MET A 383 -12.64 -12.56 12.00
N GLN A 384 -12.88 -11.32 12.43
CA GLN A 384 -13.85 -11.02 13.48
C GLN A 384 -15.26 -11.48 13.09
N MET A 385 -15.68 -11.22 11.86
CA MET A 385 -17.00 -11.67 11.37
C MET A 385 -17.09 -13.19 11.26
N ALA A 386 -16.01 -13.89 10.91
CA ALA A 386 -15.97 -15.36 10.94
C ALA A 386 -16.11 -15.91 12.37
N VAL A 387 -15.52 -15.25 13.37
CA VAL A 387 -15.67 -15.65 14.78
C VAL A 387 -17.11 -15.43 15.26
N VAL A 388 -17.73 -14.28 14.92
CA VAL A 388 -19.14 -14.03 15.23
C VAL A 388 -20.06 -15.07 14.55
N GLU A 389 -19.77 -15.41 13.29
CA GLU A 389 -20.50 -16.46 12.55
C GLU A 389 -20.44 -17.81 13.28
N ALA A 390 -19.25 -18.23 13.69
CA ALA A 390 -19.05 -19.50 14.39
C ALA A 390 -19.70 -19.50 15.78
N ALA A 391 -19.66 -18.38 16.51
CA ALA A 391 -20.35 -18.25 17.78
C ALA A 391 -21.87 -18.46 17.60
N ARG A 392 -22.46 -17.80 16.61
CA ARG A 392 -23.91 -17.87 16.32
C ARG A 392 -24.34 -19.25 15.83
N ASN A 393 -23.60 -19.84 14.89
CA ASN A 393 -24.08 -21.01 14.13
C ASN A 393 -23.47 -22.34 14.61
N LEU A 394 -22.32 -22.34 15.29
CA LEU A 394 -21.66 -23.55 15.78
C LEU A 394 -21.69 -23.67 17.32
N ALA A 395 -21.45 -22.57 18.04
CA ALA A 395 -21.36 -22.57 19.50
C ALA A 395 -22.69 -22.28 20.22
N GLY A 396 -23.79 -22.08 19.49
CA GLY A 396 -25.12 -21.89 20.05
C GLY A 396 -25.33 -20.54 20.74
N MET A 397 -24.61 -19.50 20.31
CA MET A 397 -24.65 -18.13 20.86
C MET A 397 -25.33 -17.17 19.88
N PRO A 398 -26.67 -17.23 19.70
CA PRO A 398 -27.36 -16.47 18.67
C PRO A 398 -27.31 -14.95 18.88
N ALA A 399 -26.97 -14.48 20.09
CA ALA A 399 -26.85 -13.05 20.40
C ALA A 399 -25.41 -12.52 20.27
N ALA A 400 -24.46 -13.37 19.85
CA ALA A 400 -23.06 -13.00 19.67
C ALA A 400 -22.90 -11.81 18.72
N SER A 401 -22.14 -10.80 19.15
CA SER A 401 -21.90 -9.58 18.37
C SER A 401 -20.58 -8.90 18.74
N SER A 402 -20.31 -7.75 18.11
CA SER A 402 -19.20 -6.86 18.42
C SER A 402 -19.69 -5.63 19.19
N THR A 403 -18.94 -5.18 20.19
CA THR A 403 -19.21 -3.89 20.85
C THR A 403 -18.97 -2.69 19.92
N GLU A 404 -18.30 -2.89 18.77
CA GLU A 404 -18.20 -1.90 17.70
C GLU A 404 -19.58 -1.48 17.15
N PHE A 405 -20.58 -2.37 17.21
CA PHE A 405 -21.93 -2.12 16.72
C PHE A 405 -22.87 -1.61 17.82
N GLY A 406 -22.33 -1.34 19.01
CA GLY A 406 -23.07 -0.92 20.19
C GLY A 406 -23.15 -1.99 21.28
N PRO A 407 -23.85 -1.70 22.39
CA PRO A 407 -23.97 -2.63 23.50
C PRO A 407 -24.63 -3.96 23.08
N CYS A 408 -24.00 -5.08 23.41
CA CYS A 408 -24.54 -6.42 23.15
C CYS A 408 -24.36 -7.36 24.35
N ASN A 409 -25.21 -8.38 24.44
CA ASN A 409 -25.22 -9.32 25.57
C ASN A 409 -24.10 -10.37 25.49
N GLU A 410 -23.67 -10.71 24.28
CA GLU A 410 -22.62 -11.69 24.00
C GLU A 410 -21.51 -11.03 23.15
N PRO A 411 -20.66 -10.18 23.77
CA PRO A 411 -19.65 -9.42 23.05
C PRO A 411 -18.41 -10.29 22.75
N VAL A 412 -18.49 -11.05 21.66
CA VAL A 412 -17.40 -11.92 21.20
C VAL A 412 -16.25 -11.10 20.61
N VAL A 413 -16.51 -9.88 20.17
CA VAL A 413 -15.52 -8.90 19.74
C VAL A 413 -15.71 -7.61 20.52
N GLY A 414 -14.64 -6.99 21.00
CA GLY A 414 -14.73 -5.69 21.67
C GLY A 414 -13.38 -5.03 21.90
N LEU A 415 -13.39 -3.85 22.53
CA LEU A 415 -12.14 -3.14 22.82
C LEU A 415 -11.34 -3.90 23.86
N MET A 416 -10.02 -3.96 23.71
CA MET A 416 -9.13 -4.63 24.69
C MET A 416 -9.35 -4.11 26.13
N THR A 417 -9.61 -2.81 26.27
CA THR A 417 -9.87 -2.14 27.56
C THR A 417 -11.20 -2.53 28.20
N GLU A 418 -12.15 -3.10 27.46
CA GLU A 418 -13.41 -3.62 27.99
C GLU A 418 -13.16 -4.91 28.79
N TRP A 419 -12.20 -5.72 28.37
CA TRP A 419 -11.86 -7.01 28.97
C TRP A 419 -10.83 -6.90 30.10
N MET A 420 -9.88 -5.99 29.98
CA MET A 420 -8.84 -5.78 31.01
C MET A 420 -9.34 -5.08 32.27
N LYS A 421 -10.52 -4.43 32.22
CA LYS A 421 -11.13 -3.75 33.37
C LYS A 421 -11.54 -4.67 34.52
N GLU A 422 -11.69 -5.98 34.27
CA GLU A 422 -11.98 -6.96 35.32
C GLU A 422 -10.72 -7.58 35.96
N GLY A 423 -9.52 -7.24 35.46
CA GLY A 423 -8.27 -7.90 35.83
C GLY A 423 -7.21 -7.01 36.49
N GLU A 424 -6.90 -5.82 35.98
CA GLU A 424 -5.85 -4.96 36.56
C GLU A 424 -6.01 -3.50 36.14
N LEU A 425 -6.13 -2.62 37.14
CA LEU A 425 -6.25 -1.16 36.98
C LEU A 425 -4.89 -0.55 36.61
N GLU A 426 -4.64 -0.29 35.32
CA GLU A 426 -3.85 0.89 34.97
C GLU A 426 -4.76 2.12 34.94
N LYS A 427 -4.73 2.87 36.05
CA LYS A 427 -5.23 4.26 36.08
C LYS A 427 -4.56 5.05 34.96
N ARG A 428 -5.29 5.41 33.90
CA ARG A 428 -4.91 6.52 33.02
C ARG A 428 -5.85 7.69 33.21
N GLU A 429 -5.21 8.85 33.27
CA GLU A 429 -5.82 10.16 33.42
C GLU A 429 -6.74 10.48 32.24
N GLU A 430 -7.80 11.23 32.55
CA GLU A 430 -8.93 11.64 31.71
C GLU A 430 -8.55 12.58 30.53
N LYS A 431 -7.28 12.57 30.09
CA LYS A 431 -6.72 13.42 29.02
C LYS A 431 -5.79 12.67 28.05
N GLY A 432 -6.01 11.37 27.84
CA GLY A 432 -5.31 10.61 26.80
C GLY A 432 -6.00 10.75 25.44
N ASP A 433 -5.24 11.05 24.39
CA ASP A 433 -5.71 11.05 23.00
C ASP A 433 -6.58 9.82 22.70
N LEU A 434 -7.71 10.04 22.03
CA LEU A 434 -8.65 9.00 21.57
C LEU A 434 -8.00 7.95 20.62
N GLY A 435 -6.70 8.09 20.29
CA GLY A 435 -5.90 7.14 19.52
C GLY A 435 -5.13 6.08 20.33
N GLY A 436 -5.13 6.16 21.67
CA GLY A 436 -4.25 5.34 22.53
C GLY A 436 -4.52 3.82 22.60
N THR A 437 -5.50 3.28 21.87
CA THR A 437 -5.87 1.85 21.86
C THR A 437 -5.69 1.16 20.50
N MET A 438 -5.18 1.88 19.49
CA MET A 438 -4.99 1.34 18.13
C MET A 438 -3.70 0.51 18.05
N ARG A 439 -3.80 -0.76 17.61
CA ARG A 439 -2.64 -1.58 17.24
C ARG A 439 -2.22 -1.24 15.82
N LEU A 440 -1.04 -0.65 15.70
CA LEU A 440 -0.47 -0.19 14.42
C LEU A 440 0.95 -0.73 14.23
N GLY A 441 1.22 -1.27 13.05
CA GLY A 441 2.54 -1.77 12.66
C GLY A 441 2.75 -3.24 12.97
N ALA A 442 4.01 -3.68 12.95
CA ALA A 442 4.36 -5.08 13.07
C ALA A 442 4.28 -5.57 14.53
N TYR A 443 3.47 -6.59 14.78
CA TYR A 443 3.42 -7.30 16.06
C TYR A 443 3.84 -8.75 15.88
N GLN A 444 4.54 -9.28 16.87
CA GLN A 444 4.91 -10.70 16.92
C GLN A 444 3.67 -11.55 17.21
N ALA A 445 3.57 -12.72 16.60
CA ALA A 445 2.57 -13.73 16.92
C ALA A 445 3.19 -15.12 16.95
N LYS A 446 2.68 -15.97 17.84
CA LYS A 446 3.07 -17.37 17.97
C LYS A 446 1.97 -18.26 17.44
N LEU A 447 2.28 -19.00 16.38
CA LEU A 447 1.41 -19.99 15.79
C LEU A 447 1.54 -21.33 16.52
N LYS A 448 0.42 -22.04 16.66
CA LYS A 448 0.36 -23.37 17.26
C LYS A 448 0.90 -24.40 16.26
N GLN A 449 1.86 -25.20 16.69
CA GLN A 449 2.45 -26.25 15.85
C GLN A 449 1.38 -27.28 15.40
N GLY A 450 1.49 -27.73 14.14
CA GLY A 450 0.55 -28.67 13.54
C GLY A 450 -0.76 -28.04 13.05
N THR A 451 -0.88 -26.70 13.10
CA THR A 451 -1.96 -25.96 12.44
C THR A 451 -1.62 -25.71 10.98
N ARG A 452 -2.65 -25.57 10.15
CA ARG A 452 -2.47 -25.30 8.72
C ARG A 452 -1.70 -24.00 8.49
N ILE A 453 -2.01 -22.97 9.26
CA ILE A 453 -1.31 -21.68 9.15
C ILE A 453 0.19 -21.79 9.47
N ALA A 454 0.58 -22.56 10.49
CA ALA A 454 2.00 -22.77 10.81
C ALA A 454 2.73 -23.50 9.68
N ASP A 455 2.07 -24.47 9.04
CA ASP A 455 2.62 -25.18 7.88
C ASP A 455 2.76 -24.26 6.65
N ILE A 456 1.80 -23.35 6.44
CA ILE A 456 1.86 -22.36 5.34
C ILE A 456 3.02 -21.39 5.53
N TYR A 457 3.24 -20.88 6.74
CA TYR A 457 4.35 -19.99 7.05
C TYR A 457 5.71 -20.71 7.09
N GLY A 458 5.73 -22.01 7.39
CA GLY A 458 6.96 -22.78 7.60
C GLY A 458 7.70 -22.44 8.90
N THR A 459 7.09 -21.63 9.78
CA THR A 459 7.61 -21.21 11.08
C THR A 459 6.44 -20.99 12.05
N THR A 460 6.70 -21.08 13.36
CA THR A 460 5.73 -20.76 14.41
C THR A 460 5.85 -19.34 14.92
N ASP A 461 6.95 -18.64 14.66
CA ASP A 461 7.16 -17.27 15.08
C ASP A 461 7.07 -16.35 13.86
N ILE A 462 6.05 -15.48 13.85
CA ILE A 462 5.77 -14.56 12.74
C ILE A 462 5.65 -13.12 13.26
N ALA A 463 5.77 -12.16 12.34
CA ALA A 463 5.56 -10.75 12.64
C ALA A 463 4.75 -10.09 11.52
N GLU A 464 3.59 -9.52 11.86
CA GLU A 464 2.62 -9.04 10.87
C GLU A 464 2.05 -7.67 11.21
N ARG A 465 1.62 -6.94 10.19
CA ARG A 465 1.18 -5.54 10.32
C ARG A 465 -0.28 -5.45 10.74
N HIS A 466 -0.56 -4.68 11.78
CA HIS A 466 -1.91 -4.44 12.30
C HIS A 466 -2.39 -3.03 12.00
N ARG A 467 -3.72 -2.90 11.88
CA ARG A 467 -4.45 -1.63 11.82
C ARG A 467 -5.86 -1.79 12.37
N HIS A 468 -5.98 -2.00 13.68
CA HIS A 468 -7.29 -2.22 14.32
C HIS A 468 -7.26 -1.85 15.80
N ARG A 469 -8.45 -1.83 16.43
CA ARG A 469 -8.63 -1.50 17.86
C ARG A 469 -9.56 -2.48 18.60
N TYR A 470 -10.29 -3.30 17.85
CA TYR A 470 -11.22 -4.29 18.36
C TYR A 470 -10.57 -5.65 18.28
N GLU A 471 -10.74 -6.46 19.31
CA GLU A 471 -10.11 -7.77 19.47
C GLU A 471 -11.18 -8.82 19.74
N VAL A 472 -10.91 -10.06 19.35
CA VAL A 472 -11.75 -11.19 19.73
C VAL A 472 -11.54 -11.48 21.23
N ASN A 473 -12.63 -11.62 21.97
CA ASN A 473 -12.61 -11.88 23.40
C ASN A 473 -12.28 -13.35 23.68
N MET A 474 -11.10 -13.60 24.24
CA MET A 474 -10.58 -14.93 24.55
C MET A 474 -11.42 -15.72 25.58
N THR A 475 -12.32 -15.08 26.31
CA THR A 475 -13.30 -15.77 27.18
C THR A 475 -14.18 -16.74 26.39
N TYR A 476 -14.40 -16.48 25.10
CA TYR A 476 -15.20 -17.34 24.22
C TYR A 476 -14.37 -18.43 23.51
N ARG A 477 -13.07 -18.54 23.81
CA ARG A 477 -12.17 -19.51 23.16
C ARG A 477 -12.65 -20.94 23.33
N GLU A 478 -12.84 -21.39 24.57
CA GLU A 478 -13.20 -22.79 24.86
C GLU A 478 -14.48 -23.25 24.15
N PRO A 479 -15.61 -22.51 24.20
CA PRO A 479 -16.82 -22.93 23.48
C PRO A 479 -16.64 -22.93 21.96
N LEU A 480 -15.85 -22.01 21.40
CA LEU A 480 -15.54 -21.99 19.96
C LEU A 480 -14.62 -23.13 19.53
N GLU A 481 -13.61 -23.48 20.35
CA GLU A 481 -12.75 -24.65 20.13
C GLU A 481 -13.52 -25.97 20.22
N ALA A 482 -14.44 -26.08 21.18
CA ALA A 482 -15.34 -27.22 21.28
C ALA A 482 -16.29 -27.34 20.07
N ALA A 483 -16.63 -26.22 19.43
CA ALA A 483 -17.48 -26.17 18.25
C ALA A 483 -16.72 -26.41 16.91
N GLY A 484 -15.39 -26.59 16.97
CA GLY A 484 -14.55 -26.97 15.82
C GLY A 484 -13.67 -25.86 15.24
N MET A 485 -13.70 -24.64 15.78
CA MET A 485 -12.80 -23.54 15.39
C MET A 485 -11.53 -23.56 16.23
N THR A 486 -10.35 -23.58 15.63
CA THR A 486 -9.07 -23.52 16.35
C THR A 486 -8.52 -22.10 16.35
N PHE A 487 -8.15 -21.59 17.53
CA PHE A 487 -7.31 -20.40 17.66
C PHE A 487 -5.86 -20.80 17.40
N SER A 488 -5.44 -20.67 16.14
CA SER A 488 -4.18 -21.21 15.63
C SER A 488 -2.96 -20.32 15.89
N GLY A 489 -3.17 -19.11 16.39
CA GLY A 489 -2.10 -18.17 16.68
C GLY A 489 -2.56 -17.07 17.62
N ALA A 490 -1.65 -16.64 18.49
CA ALA A 490 -1.90 -15.58 19.46
C ALA A 490 -0.68 -14.69 19.65
N SER A 491 -0.86 -13.55 20.29
CA SER A 491 0.23 -12.71 20.77
C SER A 491 1.17 -13.51 21.70
N PRO A 492 2.43 -13.10 21.91
CA PRO A 492 3.40 -13.88 22.67
C PRO A 492 3.00 -14.14 24.13
N ASP A 493 2.15 -13.28 24.70
CA ASP A 493 1.55 -13.43 26.04
C ASP A 493 0.28 -14.31 26.05
N GLY A 494 -0.21 -14.71 24.87
CA GLY A 494 -1.40 -15.54 24.69
C GLY A 494 -2.73 -14.82 24.88
N LEU A 495 -2.73 -13.49 25.08
CA LEU A 495 -3.93 -12.72 25.42
C LEU A 495 -4.74 -12.30 24.20
N LEU A 496 -4.09 -12.08 23.05
CA LEU A 496 -4.73 -11.59 21.85
C LEU A 496 -4.71 -12.69 20.78
N PRO A 497 -5.88 -13.13 20.30
CA PRO A 497 -5.94 -14.09 19.22
C PRO A 497 -5.58 -13.41 17.90
N GLU A 498 -4.58 -13.96 17.21
CA GLU A 498 -4.06 -13.40 15.97
C GLU A 498 -4.58 -14.14 14.75
N THR A 499 -4.87 -15.44 14.90
CA THR A 499 -5.32 -16.29 13.81
C THR A 499 -6.33 -17.33 14.28
N ILE A 500 -7.30 -17.61 13.42
CA ILE A 500 -8.29 -18.69 13.58
C ILE A 500 -8.31 -19.56 12.32
N GLU A 501 -8.62 -20.83 12.48
CA GLU A 501 -8.86 -21.75 11.37
C GLU A 501 -9.92 -22.79 11.73
N ILE A 502 -10.57 -23.38 10.73
CA ILE A 502 -11.43 -24.56 10.90
C ILE A 502 -10.69 -25.76 10.30
N PRO A 503 -10.13 -26.68 11.12
CA PRO A 503 -9.29 -27.77 10.63
C PRO A 503 -10.01 -28.73 9.69
N SER A 504 -11.31 -28.97 9.89
CA SER A 504 -12.12 -29.86 9.05
C SER A 504 -12.44 -29.27 7.67
N HIS A 505 -12.39 -27.96 7.50
CA HIS A 505 -12.69 -27.28 6.24
C HIS A 505 -11.47 -27.31 5.29
N PRO A 506 -11.63 -27.45 3.96
CA PRO A 506 -10.51 -27.55 3.01
C PRO A 506 -9.49 -26.40 3.12
N TRP A 507 -9.97 -25.17 3.24
CA TRP A 507 -9.16 -24.00 3.56
C TRP A 507 -10.04 -22.90 4.19
N PHE A 508 -9.97 -22.72 5.51
CA PHE A 508 -10.70 -21.66 6.23
C PHE A 508 -9.74 -21.02 7.21
N ILE A 509 -9.31 -19.79 6.94
CA ILE A 509 -8.35 -19.07 7.77
C ILE A 509 -8.84 -17.63 7.95
N GLY A 510 -8.83 -17.17 9.21
CA GLY A 510 -8.98 -15.77 9.56
C GLY A 510 -7.71 -15.27 10.23
N VAL A 511 -7.28 -14.05 9.91
CA VAL A 511 -6.14 -13.37 10.55
C VAL A 511 -6.52 -11.96 10.99
N GLN A 512 -6.00 -11.51 12.14
CA GLN A 512 -6.30 -10.20 12.70
C GLN A 512 -5.39 -9.10 12.10
N TYR A 513 -4.23 -9.48 11.56
CA TYR A 513 -3.31 -8.62 10.84
C TYR A 513 -3.67 -8.45 9.35
N HIS A 514 -2.90 -7.63 8.64
CA HIS A 514 -3.02 -7.32 7.22
C HIS A 514 -1.83 -7.89 6.41
N PRO A 515 -1.84 -9.19 6.07
CA PRO A 515 -0.74 -9.83 5.35
C PRO A 515 -0.53 -9.26 3.93
N GLU A 516 -1.55 -8.60 3.37
CA GLU A 516 -1.50 -7.96 2.06
C GLU A 516 -0.44 -6.85 1.99
N LEU A 517 -0.14 -6.20 3.11
CA LEU A 517 0.82 -5.09 3.18
C LEU A 517 2.27 -5.54 3.03
N LYS A 518 2.55 -6.83 3.26
CA LYS A 518 3.90 -7.42 3.16
C LYS A 518 4.13 -8.25 1.90
N SER A 519 3.10 -8.43 1.07
CA SER A 519 3.17 -9.25 -0.13
C SER A 519 3.95 -8.53 -1.25
N LYS A 520 4.90 -9.21 -1.88
CA LYS A 520 5.72 -8.69 -3.00
C LYS A 520 5.59 -9.61 -4.22
N PRO A 521 5.76 -9.14 -5.46
CA PRO A 521 5.61 -9.98 -6.64
C PRO A 521 6.72 -11.04 -6.78
N PHE A 522 7.93 -10.76 -6.29
CA PHE A 522 9.05 -11.72 -6.22
C PHE A 522 9.12 -12.49 -4.90
N ASP A 523 8.36 -12.07 -3.89
CA ASP A 523 8.22 -12.74 -2.60
C ASP A 523 6.75 -12.71 -2.15
N PRO A 524 5.87 -13.51 -2.82
CA PRO A 524 4.45 -13.50 -2.52
C PRO A 524 4.17 -13.97 -1.09
N HIS A 525 3.30 -13.26 -0.39
CA HIS A 525 2.97 -13.62 0.98
C HIS A 525 2.40 -15.06 1.07
N PRO A 526 2.90 -15.92 1.99
CA PRO A 526 2.54 -17.34 2.04
C PRO A 526 1.04 -17.62 2.12
N LEU A 527 0.29 -16.84 2.92
CA LEU A 527 -1.17 -16.97 3.01
C LEU A 527 -1.88 -16.75 1.67
N PHE A 528 -1.48 -15.73 0.89
CA PHE A 528 -2.09 -15.46 -0.41
C PHE A 528 -1.71 -16.52 -1.45
N ALA A 529 -0.45 -16.98 -1.44
CA ALA A 529 -0.03 -18.10 -2.29
C ALA A 529 -0.81 -19.38 -1.95
N SER A 530 -0.97 -19.71 -0.66
CA SER A 530 -1.75 -20.88 -0.23
C SER A 530 -3.24 -20.73 -0.54
N PHE A 531 -3.81 -19.54 -0.36
CA PHE A 531 -5.22 -19.27 -0.60
C PHE A 531 -5.58 -19.41 -2.08
N VAL A 532 -4.81 -18.78 -2.97
CA VAL A 532 -4.98 -18.94 -4.42
C VAL A 532 -4.75 -20.40 -4.85
N GLY A 533 -3.79 -21.09 -4.23
CA GLY A 533 -3.59 -22.53 -4.45
C GLY A 533 -4.79 -23.37 -4.02
N ALA A 534 -5.51 -22.98 -2.96
CA ALA A 534 -6.77 -23.61 -2.56
C ALA A 534 -7.90 -23.33 -3.55
N ALA A 535 -8.02 -22.08 -4.03
CA ALA A 535 -8.96 -21.71 -5.08
C ALA A 535 -8.73 -22.53 -6.36
N LEU A 536 -7.48 -22.75 -6.75
CA LEU A 536 -7.11 -23.56 -7.91
C LEU A 536 -7.45 -25.05 -7.73
N ARG A 537 -7.40 -25.57 -6.50
CA ARG A 537 -7.89 -26.93 -6.23
C ARG A 537 -9.42 -26.98 -6.35
N GLN A 538 -10.11 -25.98 -5.82
CA GLN A 538 -11.57 -25.87 -5.92
C GLN A 538 -12.03 -25.80 -7.38
N SER A 539 -11.34 -25.03 -8.24
CA SER A 539 -11.70 -24.91 -9.66
C SER A 539 -11.55 -26.20 -10.47
N ARG A 540 -10.89 -27.22 -9.92
CA ARG A 540 -10.74 -28.54 -10.53
C ARG A 540 -11.75 -29.57 -10.01
N LEU A 541 -12.50 -29.22 -8.96
CA LEU A 541 -13.55 -30.06 -8.39
C LEU A 541 -14.93 -29.77 -8.98
N VAL A 542 -15.10 -28.58 -9.57
CA VAL A 542 -16.34 -28.11 -10.22
C VAL A 542 -16.41 -28.59 -11.66
#